data_AF-A0A8W7JWF6-F1
#
_entry.id   AF-A0A8W7JWF6-F1
#
_cell.length_a   1.000
_cell.length_b   1.000
_cell.length_c   1.000
_cell.angle_alpha   90.00
_cell.angle_beta   90.00
_cell.angle_gamma   90.00
#
_symmetry.space_group_name_H-M   'P 1'
#
loop_
_entity.id
_entity.type
_entity.pdbx_description
1 polymer ?
#
loop_
_entity_poly.entity_id
_entity_poly.type
_entity_poly.pdbx_seq_one_letter_code
_entity_poly.pdbx_strand_id
1 'polypeptide(L)'
;MKVFIPLLAIIAGVLAQYRWTIFEQEHVNLCADSGPCGVGRPHTMCFKPNVTHARCQKYQPMVLSEDSIKSFMMGHNGLRNKVATNAHLPAVDMQFLHWDPFLQAMAERWVRQCILGYDECDSIGNPPHSVGQNIFFHPKPPLKHWEALVLSTWFNEKQNLQPTLSSGELRSERFSNYTQLVWAKSEFVGCGAAQMFGGHLVVCYYHPKGNIPGQPVYRVGHRPCTGCPQERASCSHVFRGLCGIDDRHSGSTRPSTGAWSLMVTLVIGAVAASRYATSH
;
A
#
# COMPACT_ATOMS: atom_id res chain seq x y z
N MET A 1 -20.49 43.34 11.99
CA MET A 1 -19.94 41.98 12.15
C MET A 1 -18.93 41.73 11.05
N LYS A 2 -17.63 41.71 11.36
CA LYS A 2 -16.57 41.32 10.40
C LYS A 2 -16.28 39.84 10.63
N VAL A 3 -16.58 39.00 9.63
CA VAL A 3 -16.29 37.56 9.68
C VAL A 3 -14.81 37.39 9.33
N PHE A 4 -13.98 37.12 10.35
CA PHE A 4 -12.61 36.63 10.17
C PHE A 4 -12.70 35.12 9.92
N ILE A 5 -12.44 34.69 8.69
CA ILE A 5 -12.19 33.26 8.40
C ILE A 5 -10.68 33.05 8.54
N PRO A 6 -10.19 32.23 9.48
CA PRO A 6 -8.76 32.10 9.70
C PRO A 6 -8.11 31.29 8.56
N LEU A 7 -7.03 31.85 8.01
CA LEU A 7 -6.17 31.26 6.96
C LEU A 7 -5.65 29.84 7.29
N LEU A 8 -5.68 29.45 8.57
CA LEU A 8 -5.31 28.12 9.08
C LEU A 8 -6.22 26.99 8.56
N ALA A 9 -7.48 27.26 8.24
CA ALA A 9 -8.39 26.24 7.72
C ALA A 9 -8.08 25.86 6.26
N ILE A 10 -7.45 26.75 5.48
CA ILE A 10 -7.14 26.51 4.07
C ILE A 10 -5.87 25.65 3.95
N ILE A 11 -4.91 25.77 4.87
CA ILE A 11 -3.68 24.95 4.86
C ILE A 11 -3.98 23.50 5.28
N ALA A 12 -4.91 23.28 6.21
CA ALA A 12 -5.33 21.94 6.60
C ALA A 12 -6.06 21.18 5.46
N GLY A 13 -6.78 21.89 4.59
CA GLY A 13 -7.48 21.30 3.45
C GLY A 13 -6.56 20.81 2.32
N VAL A 14 -5.37 21.39 2.16
CA VAL A 14 -4.43 21.03 1.08
C VAL A 14 -3.58 19.80 1.43
N LEU A 15 -3.35 19.52 2.73
CA LEU A 15 -2.62 18.32 3.17
C LEU A 15 -3.49 17.05 3.22
N ALA A 16 -4.82 17.18 3.15
CA ALA A 16 -5.75 16.06 3.20
C ALA A 16 -5.96 15.37 1.84
N GLN A 17 -5.52 15.97 0.73
CA GLN A 17 -5.90 15.51 -0.62
C GLN A 17 -4.97 14.45 -1.24
N TYR A 18 -3.95 13.97 -0.51
CA TYR A 18 -2.91 13.10 -1.09
C TYR A 18 -2.50 11.92 -0.22
N ARG A 19 -3.35 11.49 0.71
CA ARG A 19 -3.13 10.25 1.46
C ARG A 19 -4.12 9.21 0.97
N TRP A 20 -3.69 8.38 0.02
CA TRP A 20 -4.32 7.10 -0.29
C TRP A 20 -4.13 6.16 0.91
N THR A 21 -4.75 6.45 2.04
CA THR A 21 -4.89 5.47 3.12
C THR A 21 -6.16 4.69 2.83
N ILE A 22 -6.06 3.36 2.82
CA ILE A 22 -7.18 2.42 2.60
C ILE A 22 -8.39 2.70 3.53
N PHE A 23 -8.19 3.52 4.57
CA PHE A 23 -9.15 3.85 5.61
C PHE A 23 -9.64 5.30 5.57
N GLU A 24 -10.42 5.65 4.53
CA GLU A 24 -11.48 6.68 4.68
C GLU A 24 -12.79 6.07 5.19
N GLN A 25 -12.81 4.78 5.55
CA GLN A 25 -13.98 4.15 6.15
C GLN A 25 -14.08 4.48 7.65
N GLU A 26 -15.19 5.10 8.03
CA GLU A 26 -15.61 5.39 9.39
C GLU A 26 -15.32 4.20 10.34
N HIS A 27 -14.47 4.44 11.35
CA HIS A 27 -14.43 3.77 12.65
C HIS A 27 -14.62 2.24 12.71
N VAL A 28 -13.90 1.45 11.90
CA VAL A 28 -13.81 -0.01 12.15
C VAL A 28 -13.07 -0.25 13.47
N ASN A 29 -13.76 -0.75 14.50
CA ASN A 29 -13.13 -1.21 15.73
C ASN A 29 -12.56 -2.63 15.55
N LEU A 30 -11.30 -2.71 15.13
CA LEU A 30 -10.57 -3.97 14.96
C LEU A 30 -10.34 -4.72 16.29
N CYS A 31 -10.62 -4.09 17.43
CA CYS A 31 -10.33 -4.62 18.77
C CYS A 31 -11.56 -5.02 19.57
N ALA A 32 -12.72 -5.11 18.93
CA ALA A 32 -13.91 -5.64 19.58
C ALA A 32 -13.74 -7.14 19.92
N ASP A 33 -14.31 -7.60 21.04
CA ASP A 33 -14.28 -9.00 21.47
C ASP A 33 -15.07 -9.94 20.52
N SER A 34 -16.07 -9.40 19.82
CA SER A 34 -16.76 -10.01 18.69
C SER A 34 -16.15 -9.60 17.34
N GLY A 35 -14.89 -9.18 17.36
CA GLY A 35 -14.18 -8.62 16.21
C GLY A 35 -13.96 -9.64 15.10
N PRO A 36 -13.42 -9.19 13.95
CA PRO A 36 -13.37 -9.99 12.74
C PRO A 36 -12.43 -11.22 12.84
N CYS A 37 -11.64 -11.30 13.92
CA CYS A 37 -10.68 -12.38 14.19
C CYS A 37 -11.28 -13.58 14.94
N GLY A 38 -12.56 -13.51 15.33
CA GLY A 38 -13.20 -14.52 16.17
C GLY A 38 -12.88 -14.38 17.66
N VAL A 39 -13.56 -15.18 18.48
CA VAL A 39 -13.52 -15.07 19.94
C VAL A 39 -12.12 -15.41 20.49
N GLY A 40 -11.57 -14.52 21.33
CA GLY A 40 -10.34 -14.75 22.08
C GLY A 40 -9.04 -14.52 21.29
N ARG A 41 -9.12 -13.99 20.06
CA ARG A 41 -7.94 -13.66 19.25
C ARG A 41 -7.86 -12.15 19.00
N PRO A 42 -6.90 -11.44 19.60
CA PRO A 42 -6.76 -10.01 19.36
C PRO A 42 -6.22 -9.77 17.94
N HIS A 43 -6.80 -8.80 17.24
CA HIS A 43 -6.24 -8.29 15.99
C HIS A 43 -4.88 -7.62 16.25
N THR A 44 -3.94 -7.66 15.29
CA THR A 44 -2.60 -7.05 15.44
C THR A 44 -2.64 -5.56 15.81
N MET A 45 -3.66 -4.84 15.32
CA MET A 45 -3.87 -3.44 15.65
C MET A 45 -4.32 -3.20 17.11
N CYS A 46 -4.59 -4.24 17.89
CA CYS A 46 -4.92 -4.11 19.32
C CYS A 46 -3.69 -4.13 20.21
N PHE A 47 -2.57 -4.61 19.69
CA PHE A 47 -1.29 -4.44 20.36
C PHE A 47 -0.93 -2.95 20.42
N LYS A 48 -0.52 -2.50 21.60
CA LYS A 48 -0.15 -1.10 21.81
C LYS A 48 1.05 -0.74 20.92
N PRO A 49 1.01 0.43 20.25
CA PRO A 49 2.17 0.89 19.51
C PRO A 49 3.36 1.05 20.46
N ASN A 50 4.56 0.77 19.96
CA ASN A 50 5.82 0.90 20.72
C ASN A 50 5.97 0.00 21.95
N VAL A 51 5.05 -0.92 22.21
CA VAL A 51 5.20 -1.93 23.27
C VAL A 51 5.66 -3.24 22.66
N THR A 52 6.78 -3.74 23.15
CA THR A 52 7.36 -5.03 22.74
C THR A 52 6.86 -6.13 23.68
N HIS A 53 6.48 -7.28 23.13
CA HIS A 53 6.00 -8.41 23.92
C HIS A 53 7.13 -8.98 24.79
N ALA A 54 6.82 -9.42 26.03
CA ALA A 54 7.80 -9.90 27.00
C ALA A 54 8.63 -11.12 26.54
N ARG A 55 8.16 -11.82 25.49
CA ARG A 55 8.83 -13.00 24.91
C ARG A 55 10.03 -12.63 24.02
N CYS A 56 10.07 -11.39 23.56
CA CYS A 56 11.08 -10.91 22.66
C CYS A 56 12.45 -10.87 23.33
N GLN A 57 13.42 -11.59 22.77
CA GLN A 57 14.81 -11.56 23.22
C GLN A 57 15.66 -10.74 22.25
N LYS A 58 16.50 -9.84 22.80
CA LYS A 58 17.40 -8.96 22.02
C LYS A 58 16.64 -8.15 20.96
N TYR A 59 15.44 -7.69 21.29
CA TYR A 59 14.63 -6.90 20.37
C TYR A 59 15.22 -5.51 20.15
N GLN A 60 15.40 -5.13 18.89
CA GLN A 60 15.68 -3.75 18.52
C GLN A 60 14.83 -3.40 17.28
N PRO A 61 14.03 -2.32 17.32
CA PRO A 61 13.25 -1.91 16.17
C PRO A 61 14.18 -1.48 15.02
N MET A 62 13.88 -1.93 13.80
CA MET A 62 14.55 -1.45 12.59
C MET A 62 13.61 -0.47 11.90
N VAL A 63 13.70 0.81 12.30
CA VAL A 63 12.88 1.87 11.71
C VAL A 63 13.23 2.02 10.22
N LEU A 64 12.23 1.91 9.36
CA LEU A 64 12.42 2.06 7.92
C LEU A 64 12.59 3.53 7.58
N SER A 65 13.77 3.90 7.06
CA SER A 65 14.01 5.24 6.53
C SER A 65 13.28 5.45 5.20
N GLU A 66 13.22 6.69 4.72
CA GLU A 66 12.69 7.00 3.39
C GLU A 66 13.43 6.22 2.28
N ASP A 67 14.75 6.03 2.42
CA ASP A 67 15.56 5.25 1.49
C ASP A 67 15.23 3.75 1.54
N SER A 68 14.97 3.20 2.72
CA SER A 68 14.52 1.81 2.86
C SER A 68 13.13 1.63 2.24
N ILE A 69 12.19 2.54 2.50
CA ILE A 69 10.86 2.52 1.89
C ILE A 69 10.98 2.62 0.36
N LYS A 70 11.79 3.54 -0.15
CA LYS A 70 12.05 3.67 -1.59
C LYS A 70 12.65 2.40 -2.17
N SER A 71 13.58 1.75 -1.47
CA SER A 71 14.19 0.48 -1.88
C SER A 71 13.16 -0.64 -1.95
N PHE A 72 12.28 -0.75 -0.95
CA PHE A 72 11.16 -1.69 -0.99
C PHE A 72 10.23 -1.42 -2.16
N MET A 73 9.82 -0.17 -2.38
CA MET A 73 8.90 0.17 -3.48
C MET A 73 9.49 -0.10 -4.85
N MET A 74 10.75 0.33 -5.08
CA MET A 74 11.45 0.08 -6.33
C MET A 74 11.66 -1.42 -6.57
N GLY A 75 12.03 -2.17 -5.54
CA GLY A 75 12.25 -3.60 -5.64
C GLY A 75 10.96 -4.39 -5.89
N HIS A 76 9.88 -4.10 -5.14
CA HIS A 76 8.57 -4.71 -5.35
C HIS A 76 8.06 -4.46 -6.77
N ASN A 77 7.95 -3.19 -7.18
CA ASN A 77 7.42 -2.84 -8.50
C ASN A 77 8.36 -3.28 -9.63
N GLY A 78 9.68 -3.25 -9.43
CA GLY A 78 10.65 -3.78 -10.39
C GLY A 78 10.50 -5.29 -10.63
N LEU A 79 10.32 -6.08 -9.56
CA LEU A 79 10.11 -7.53 -9.67
C LEU A 79 8.75 -7.86 -10.27
N ARG A 80 7.69 -7.13 -9.89
CA ARG A 80 6.35 -7.26 -10.50
C ARG A 80 6.39 -6.92 -11.99
N ASN A 81 7.07 -5.84 -12.38
CA ASN A 81 7.25 -5.47 -13.77
C ASN A 81 8.02 -6.54 -14.55
N LYS A 82 9.09 -7.10 -13.97
CA LYS A 82 9.85 -8.20 -14.57
C LYS A 82 8.97 -9.43 -14.86
N VAL A 83 8.03 -9.75 -13.97
CA VAL A 83 7.06 -10.82 -14.21
C VAL A 83 6.04 -10.42 -15.28
N ALA A 84 5.49 -9.21 -15.19
CA ALA A 84 4.47 -8.74 -16.12
C ALA A 84 4.98 -8.67 -17.56
N THR A 85 6.24 -8.28 -17.77
CA THR A 85 6.86 -8.18 -19.10
C THR A 85 7.53 -9.48 -19.56
N ASN A 86 7.26 -10.62 -18.94
CA ASN A 86 7.77 -11.91 -19.41
C ASN A 86 7.19 -12.24 -20.80
N ALA A 87 8.06 -12.53 -21.77
CA ALA A 87 7.66 -12.78 -23.16
C ALA A 87 6.76 -14.02 -23.34
N HIS A 88 6.88 -15.03 -22.48
CA HIS A 88 6.13 -16.28 -22.60
C HIS A 88 4.78 -16.21 -21.87
N LEU A 89 4.72 -15.50 -20.75
CA LEU A 89 3.55 -15.42 -19.88
C LEU A 89 3.36 -13.97 -19.38
N PRO A 90 2.95 -13.04 -20.27
CA PRO A 90 2.81 -11.64 -19.90
C PRO A 90 1.61 -11.44 -18.97
N ALA A 91 1.79 -10.70 -17.88
CA ALA A 91 0.69 -10.34 -16.99
C ALA A 91 -0.03 -9.09 -17.51
N VAL A 92 -1.34 -9.20 -17.75
CA VAL A 92 -2.13 -8.10 -18.34
C VAL A 92 -2.65 -7.09 -17.32
N ASP A 93 -2.71 -7.46 -16.04
CA ASP A 93 -3.45 -6.76 -14.99
C ASP A 93 -2.66 -6.49 -13.71
N MET A 94 -1.33 -6.60 -13.78
CA MET A 94 -0.43 -6.42 -12.64
C MET A 94 -0.49 -4.98 -12.12
N GLN A 95 -1.04 -4.76 -10.93
CA GLN A 95 -1.10 -3.41 -10.34
C GLN A 95 0.27 -2.92 -9.89
N PHE A 96 0.51 -1.62 -10.05
CA PHE A 96 1.58 -0.90 -9.36
C PHE A 96 1.24 -0.82 -7.87
N LEU A 97 2.19 -1.21 -7.02
CA LEU A 97 2.05 -1.11 -5.57
C LEU A 97 2.36 0.31 -5.11
N HIS A 98 1.57 0.81 -4.16
CA HIS A 98 1.82 2.03 -3.40
C HIS A 98 2.19 1.69 -1.95
N TRP A 99 3.00 2.54 -1.31
CA TRP A 99 3.31 2.37 0.10
C TRP A 99 2.13 2.86 0.94
N ASP A 100 1.66 2.04 1.87
CA ASP A 100 0.58 2.40 2.80
C ASP A 100 1.12 2.48 4.24
N PRO A 101 1.06 3.66 4.88
CA PRO A 101 1.52 3.84 6.26
C PRO A 101 0.74 3.05 7.32
N PHE A 102 -0.54 2.71 7.05
CA PHE A 102 -1.34 1.91 7.97
C PHE A 102 -0.89 0.45 7.97
N LEU A 103 -0.64 -0.13 6.78
CA LEU A 103 -0.05 -1.46 6.63
C LEU A 103 1.35 -1.53 7.25
N GLN A 104 2.15 -0.46 7.13
CA GLN A 104 3.42 -0.35 7.84
C GLN A 104 3.22 -0.39 9.36
N ALA A 105 2.31 0.42 9.90
CA ALA A 105 2.03 0.46 11.34
C ALA A 105 1.54 -0.91 11.86
N MET A 106 0.77 -1.64 11.05
CA MET A 106 0.36 -3.01 11.35
C MET A 106 1.56 -3.97 11.40
N ALA A 107 2.43 -3.92 10.39
CA ALA A 107 3.64 -4.74 10.35
C ALA A 107 4.59 -4.43 11.52
N GLU A 108 4.75 -3.17 11.90
CA GLU A 108 5.53 -2.74 13.06
C GLU A 108 4.98 -3.29 14.38
N ARG A 109 3.65 -3.39 14.52
CA ARG A 109 3.01 -4.03 15.69
C ARG A 109 3.21 -5.54 15.69
N TRP A 110 3.17 -6.18 14.52
CA TRP A 110 3.40 -7.62 14.42
C TRP A 110 4.84 -8.01 14.78
N VAL A 111 5.86 -7.31 14.25
CA VAL A 111 7.26 -7.63 14.57
C VAL A 111 7.59 -7.44 16.05
N ARG A 112 6.83 -6.62 16.78
CA ARG A 112 6.93 -6.44 18.24
C ARG A 112 6.44 -7.63 19.06
N GLN A 113 5.77 -8.59 18.43
CA GLN A 113 5.36 -9.84 19.09
C GLN A 113 6.47 -10.91 19.07
N CYS A 114 7.49 -10.72 18.22
CA CYS A 114 8.58 -11.69 17.99
C CYS A 114 8.10 -13.12 17.73
N ILE A 115 7.03 -13.23 16.93
CA ILE A 115 6.49 -14.50 16.46
C ILE A 115 7.04 -14.74 15.05
N LEU A 116 7.74 -15.87 14.87
CA LEU A 116 8.22 -16.31 13.56
C LEU A 116 7.11 -17.12 12.86
N GLY A 117 6.00 -16.45 12.57
CA GLY A 117 4.80 -17.06 12.03
C GLY A 117 3.84 -16.00 11.50
N TYR A 118 2.80 -16.47 10.81
CA TYR A 118 1.80 -15.61 10.21
C TYR A 118 0.83 -15.04 11.25
N ASP A 119 0.33 -13.84 10.96
CA ASP A 119 -0.80 -13.27 11.66
C ASP A 119 -2.06 -14.07 11.26
N GLU A 120 -2.70 -14.68 12.25
CA GLU A 120 -3.91 -15.48 12.02
C GLU A 120 -5.13 -14.63 11.70
N CYS A 121 -5.09 -13.32 11.99
CA CYS A 121 -6.15 -12.40 11.64
C CYS A 121 -5.73 -11.44 10.54
N ASP A 122 -6.32 -11.61 9.37
CA ASP A 122 -6.04 -10.81 8.19
C ASP A 122 -7.12 -9.78 7.85
N SER A 123 -8.20 -9.72 8.63
CA SER A 123 -9.31 -8.82 8.36
C SER A 123 -9.01 -7.42 8.87
N ILE A 124 -9.16 -6.44 7.99
CA ILE A 124 -8.91 -5.03 8.30
C ILE A 124 -10.18 -4.19 8.23
N GLY A 125 -11.36 -4.82 8.19
CA GLY A 125 -12.63 -4.12 7.98
C GLY A 125 -13.77 -5.07 7.67
N ASN A 126 -14.91 -4.51 7.27
CA ASN A 126 -16.01 -5.31 6.77
C ASN A 126 -15.54 -6.15 5.56
N PRO A 127 -15.90 -7.44 5.49
CA PRO A 127 -15.58 -8.28 4.35
C PRO A 127 -15.98 -7.60 3.03
N PRO A 128 -15.16 -7.68 1.98
CA PRO A 128 -14.02 -8.61 1.81
C PRO A 128 -12.63 -8.02 2.20
N HIS A 129 -12.56 -6.94 2.97
CA HIS A 129 -11.29 -6.26 3.27
C HIS A 129 -10.35 -7.09 4.14
N SER A 130 -9.36 -7.72 3.49
CA SER A 130 -8.30 -8.51 4.12
C SER A 130 -6.93 -8.11 3.59
N VAL A 131 -5.89 -8.48 4.35
CA VAL A 131 -4.49 -8.26 4.00
C VAL A 131 -3.74 -9.58 3.79
N GLY A 132 -2.87 -9.60 2.79
CA GLY A 132 -1.85 -10.63 2.65
C GLY A 132 -0.65 -10.32 3.52
N GLN A 133 0.19 -11.32 3.78
CA GLN A 133 1.39 -11.14 4.60
C GLN A 133 2.56 -11.94 4.02
N ASN A 134 3.70 -11.27 3.85
CA ASN A 134 4.98 -11.92 3.62
C ASN A 134 5.88 -11.79 4.84
N ILE A 135 6.66 -12.83 5.10
CA ILE A 135 7.56 -12.90 6.26
C ILE A 135 8.95 -13.33 5.78
N PHE A 136 9.96 -12.67 6.33
CA PHE A 136 11.36 -13.03 6.16
C PHE A 136 12.05 -13.02 7.52
N PHE A 137 12.71 -14.13 7.85
CA PHE A 137 13.61 -14.18 9.00
C PHE A 137 14.99 -14.63 8.55
N HIS A 138 16.02 -13.96 9.03
CA HIS A 138 17.40 -14.34 8.80
C HIS A 138 18.16 -14.40 10.13
N PRO A 139 18.86 -15.50 10.45
CA PRO A 139 19.46 -15.74 11.77
C PRO A 139 20.78 -14.98 11.99
N LYS A 140 21.03 -13.92 11.23
CA LYS A 140 22.20 -13.05 11.35
C LYS A 140 21.75 -11.58 11.37
N PRO A 141 22.56 -10.68 11.97
CA PRO A 141 22.30 -9.25 11.90
C PRO A 141 22.12 -8.76 10.45
N PRO A 142 21.33 -7.71 10.22
CA PRO A 142 21.11 -7.16 8.89
C PRO A 142 22.41 -6.63 8.30
N LEU A 143 22.66 -6.94 7.02
CA LEU A 143 23.74 -6.35 6.24
C LEU A 143 23.28 -5.02 5.62
N LYS A 144 24.21 -4.31 4.97
CA LYS A 144 23.85 -3.19 4.10
C LYS A 144 22.92 -3.70 2.99
N HIS A 145 21.87 -2.95 2.67
CA HIS A 145 20.88 -3.31 1.64
C HIS A 145 20.10 -4.61 1.92
N TRP A 146 19.82 -4.90 3.19
CA TRP A 146 19.04 -6.07 3.61
C TRP A 146 17.64 -6.11 2.95
N GLU A 147 17.08 -4.98 2.52
CA GLU A 147 15.82 -4.90 1.79
C GLU A 147 15.88 -5.69 0.47
N ALA A 148 17.00 -5.61 -0.25
CA ALA A 148 17.21 -6.36 -1.48
C ALA A 148 17.33 -7.86 -1.21
N LEU A 149 17.97 -8.25 -0.10
CA LEU A 149 18.04 -9.65 0.33
C LEU A 149 16.64 -10.21 0.56
N VAL A 150 15.81 -9.53 1.37
CA VAL A 150 14.42 -9.90 1.65
C VAL A 150 13.64 -10.16 0.36
N LEU A 151 13.63 -9.18 -0.54
CA LEU A 151 12.91 -9.26 -1.80
C LEU A 151 13.43 -10.36 -2.72
N SER A 152 14.74 -10.54 -2.79
CA SER A 152 15.35 -11.60 -3.59
C SER A 152 15.03 -12.99 -3.06
N THR A 153 15.01 -13.18 -1.74
CA THR A 153 14.64 -14.43 -1.10
C THR A 153 13.19 -14.78 -1.44
N TRP A 154 12.25 -13.86 -1.20
CA TRP A 154 10.85 -14.07 -1.57
C TRP A 154 10.68 -14.34 -3.06
N PHE A 155 11.39 -13.60 -3.92
CA PHE A 155 11.28 -13.80 -5.36
C PHE A 155 11.81 -15.16 -5.84
N ASN A 156 12.86 -15.68 -5.20
CA ASN A 156 13.49 -16.94 -5.56
C ASN A 156 12.69 -18.18 -5.13
N GLU A 157 11.71 -18.04 -4.23
CA GLU A 157 10.79 -19.13 -3.87
C GLU A 157 10.02 -19.68 -5.08
N LYS A 158 9.93 -18.93 -6.19
CA LYS A 158 9.38 -19.41 -7.47
C LYS A 158 10.02 -20.70 -7.98
N GLN A 159 11.27 -20.98 -7.61
CA GLN A 159 11.99 -22.21 -8.02
C GLN A 159 11.35 -23.47 -7.42
N ASN A 160 10.67 -23.33 -6.28
CA ASN A 160 9.97 -24.42 -5.60
C ASN A 160 8.54 -24.60 -6.12
N LEU A 161 8.09 -23.74 -7.04
CA LEU A 161 6.77 -23.78 -7.60
C LEU A 161 6.81 -24.38 -9.01
N GLN A 162 5.87 -25.27 -9.30
CA GLN A 162 5.70 -25.88 -10.62
C GLN A 162 5.47 -24.79 -11.71
N PRO A 163 5.91 -25.00 -12.97
CA PRO A 163 5.96 -23.96 -14.01
C PRO A 163 4.61 -23.34 -14.39
N THR A 164 3.48 -23.98 -14.10
CA THR A 164 2.11 -23.50 -14.39
C THR A 164 1.46 -22.83 -13.17
N LEU A 165 2.04 -21.73 -12.68
CA LEU A 165 1.38 -20.85 -11.70
C LEU A 165 0.40 -19.86 -12.32
N SER A 166 0.55 -19.57 -13.61
CA SER A 166 -0.10 -18.47 -14.30
C SER A 166 -1.38 -18.85 -15.03
N SER A 167 -1.65 -20.16 -15.20
CA SER A 167 -2.78 -20.67 -16.00
C SER A 167 -3.77 -21.54 -15.24
N GLY A 168 -3.56 -21.78 -13.94
CA GLY A 168 -4.41 -22.65 -13.12
C GLY A 168 -4.76 -22.05 -11.76
N GLU A 169 -5.80 -22.59 -11.16
CA GLU A 169 -6.22 -22.26 -9.79
C GLU A 169 -5.06 -22.46 -8.80
N LEU A 170 -4.71 -21.42 -8.05
CA LEU A 170 -3.68 -21.55 -7.02
C LEU A 170 -4.24 -22.39 -5.87
N ARG A 171 -3.65 -23.57 -5.66
CA ARG A 171 -3.90 -24.40 -4.47
C ARG A 171 -3.21 -23.79 -3.25
N SER A 172 -3.82 -23.91 -2.08
CA SER A 172 -3.28 -23.38 -0.81
C SER A 172 -1.88 -23.87 -0.48
N GLU A 173 -1.56 -25.11 -0.84
CA GLU A 173 -0.24 -25.73 -0.70
C GLU A 173 0.88 -25.01 -1.47
N ARG A 174 0.52 -24.12 -2.41
CA ARG A 174 1.46 -23.35 -3.24
C ARG A 174 1.60 -21.89 -2.80
N PHE A 175 0.94 -21.50 -1.71
CA PHE A 175 1.09 -20.16 -1.16
C PHE A 175 2.51 -19.95 -0.68
N SER A 176 3.05 -18.79 -1.03
CA SER A 176 4.43 -18.44 -0.77
C SER A 176 4.59 -16.92 -0.73
N ASN A 177 5.74 -16.45 -0.28
CA ASN A 177 6.04 -15.03 -0.36
C ASN A 177 6.16 -14.58 -1.82
N TYR A 178 6.63 -15.44 -2.72
CA TYR A 178 6.67 -15.17 -4.17
C TYR A 178 5.29 -14.85 -4.73
N THR A 179 4.31 -15.72 -4.48
CA THR A 179 2.97 -15.59 -5.09
C THR A 179 2.25 -14.32 -4.63
N GLN A 180 2.41 -13.94 -3.36
CA GLN A 180 1.90 -12.66 -2.85
C GLN A 180 2.67 -11.45 -3.41
N LEU A 181 4.01 -11.54 -3.51
CA LEU A 181 4.87 -10.48 -4.05
C LEU A 181 4.43 -10.09 -5.48
N VAL A 182 4.05 -11.07 -6.28
CA VAL A 182 3.63 -10.90 -7.68
C VAL A 182 2.11 -11.03 -7.88
N TRP A 183 1.32 -10.89 -6.82
CA TRP A 183 -0.14 -10.96 -6.91
C TRP A 183 -0.69 -9.73 -7.63
N ALA A 184 -1.31 -9.91 -8.80
CA ALA A 184 -1.71 -8.81 -9.67
C ALA A 184 -2.62 -7.81 -8.97
N LYS A 185 -3.61 -8.30 -8.21
CA LYS A 185 -4.63 -7.46 -7.58
C LYS A 185 -4.16 -6.70 -6.34
N SER A 186 -3.00 -7.01 -5.77
CA SER A 186 -2.51 -6.24 -4.63
C SER A 186 -2.04 -4.86 -5.11
N GLU A 187 -2.47 -3.82 -4.42
CA GLU A 187 -2.28 -2.40 -4.80
C GLU A 187 -1.46 -1.62 -3.76
N PHE A 188 -1.42 -2.10 -2.52
CA PHE A 188 -0.77 -1.43 -1.40
C PHE A 188 0.13 -2.41 -0.67
N VAL A 189 1.23 -1.89 -0.14
CA VAL A 189 2.17 -2.62 0.70
C VAL A 189 2.67 -1.73 1.82
N GLY A 190 2.87 -2.29 3.00
CA GLY A 190 3.58 -1.64 4.10
C GLY A 190 4.30 -2.65 4.96
N CYS A 191 5.53 -2.35 5.37
CA CYS A 191 6.41 -3.30 6.04
C CYS A 191 6.92 -2.78 7.38
N GLY A 192 7.30 -3.70 8.24
CA GLY A 192 7.94 -3.46 9.53
C GLY A 192 9.11 -4.43 9.71
N ALA A 193 10.14 -4.01 10.42
CA ALA A 193 11.33 -4.81 10.64
C ALA A 193 11.85 -4.66 12.08
N ALA A 194 12.47 -5.72 12.60
CA ALA A 194 13.15 -5.69 13.88
C ALA A 194 14.27 -6.73 13.96
N GLN A 195 15.33 -6.41 14.70
CA GLN A 195 16.29 -7.41 15.15
C GLN A 195 15.70 -8.17 16.33
N MET A 196 15.86 -9.50 16.35
CA MET A 196 15.40 -10.38 17.41
C MET A 196 16.13 -11.73 17.31
N PHE A 197 16.30 -12.43 18.43
CA PHE A 197 16.92 -13.77 18.45
C PHE A 197 18.32 -13.82 17.80
N GLY A 198 19.06 -12.70 17.78
CA GLY A 198 20.36 -12.57 17.10
C GLY A 198 20.29 -12.43 15.57
N GLY A 199 19.09 -12.45 15.00
CA GLY A 199 18.79 -12.22 13.60
C GLY A 199 17.93 -10.99 13.36
N HIS A 200 17.25 -10.95 12.21
CA HIS A 200 16.24 -9.94 11.90
C HIS A 200 15.00 -10.55 11.25
N LEU A 201 13.84 -10.03 11.63
CA LEU A 201 12.53 -10.34 11.09
C LEU A 201 12.03 -9.14 10.29
N VAL A 202 11.43 -9.41 9.14
CA VAL A 202 10.79 -8.43 8.27
C VAL A 202 9.43 -8.98 7.90
N VAL A 203 8.41 -8.16 8.07
CA VAL A 203 7.02 -8.49 7.69
C VAL A 203 6.48 -7.39 6.81
N CYS A 204 5.84 -7.77 5.70
CA CYS A 204 5.11 -6.86 4.82
C CYS A 204 3.66 -7.31 4.73
N TYR A 205 2.72 -6.38 4.94
CA TYR A 205 1.31 -6.60 4.63
C TYR A 205 0.98 -6.04 3.25
N TYR A 206 0.04 -6.69 2.56
CA TYR A 206 -0.41 -6.34 1.21
C TYR A 206 -1.92 -6.19 1.18
N HIS A 207 -2.44 -5.20 0.47
CA HIS A 207 -3.87 -5.04 0.26
C HIS A 207 -4.20 -4.69 -1.19
N PRO A 208 -5.27 -5.23 -1.80
CA PRO A 208 -6.03 -6.41 -1.35
C PRO A 208 -5.16 -7.65 -1.13
N LYS A 209 -5.63 -8.56 -0.26
CA LYS A 209 -4.97 -9.84 0.03
C LYS A 209 -4.74 -10.66 -1.25
N GLY A 210 -3.54 -11.22 -1.37
CA GLY A 210 -3.21 -12.22 -2.37
C GLY A 210 -3.32 -13.64 -1.83
N ASN A 211 -2.82 -14.61 -2.59
CA ASN A 211 -2.84 -16.03 -2.22
C ASN A 211 -4.27 -16.51 -1.85
N ILE A 212 -5.22 -16.19 -2.72
CA ILE A 212 -6.62 -16.61 -2.54
C ILE A 212 -6.80 -17.96 -3.26
N PRO A 213 -7.29 -19.01 -2.58
CA PRO A 213 -7.53 -20.30 -3.21
C PRO A 213 -8.45 -20.16 -4.43
N GLY A 214 -8.14 -20.85 -5.52
CA GLY A 214 -8.95 -20.80 -6.74
C GLY A 214 -8.74 -19.56 -7.61
N GLN A 215 -8.01 -18.54 -7.14
CA GLN A 215 -7.70 -17.37 -7.96
C GLN A 215 -6.32 -17.48 -8.62
N PRO A 216 -6.16 -16.97 -9.86
CA PRO A 216 -4.86 -16.88 -10.50
C PRO A 216 -4.03 -15.77 -9.84
N VAL A 217 -2.70 -15.95 -9.83
CA VAL A 217 -1.76 -14.93 -9.32
C VAL A 217 -1.84 -13.64 -10.15
N TYR A 218 -1.97 -13.79 -11.47
CA TYR A 218 -2.21 -12.73 -12.44
C TYR A 218 -2.86 -13.31 -13.69
N ARG A 219 -3.50 -12.49 -14.52
CA ARG A 219 -4.05 -12.97 -15.80
C ARG A 219 -2.99 -12.90 -16.90
N VAL A 220 -2.89 -13.99 -17.67
CA VAL A 220 -2.01 -14.07 -18.83
C VAL A 220 -2.72 -13.53 -20.07
N GLY A 221 -2.01 -12.81 -20.93
CA GLY A 221 -2.53 -12.39 -22.23
C GLY A 221 -1.45 -11.85 -23.16
N HIS A 222 -1.86 -11.21 -24.25
CA HIS A 222 -0.94 -10.87 -25.34
C HIS A 222 0.12 -9.83 -24.99
N ARG A 223 -0.22 -8.79 -24.22
CA ARG A 223 0.70 -7.71 -23.85
C ARG A 223 0.49 -7.29 -22.40
N PRO A 224 1.55 -6.84 -21.71
CA PRO A 224 1.41 -6.29 -20.38
C PRO A 224 0.46 -5.09 -20.36
N CYS A 225 -0.18 -4.85 -19.22
CA CYS A 225 -1.03 -3.67 -18.99
C CYS A 225 -2.27 -3.54 -19.93
N THR A 226 -2.63 -4.56 -20.71
CA THR A 226 -3.83 -4.50 -21.57
C THR A 226 -5.13 -4.90 -20.86
N GLY A 227 -5.04 -5.42 -19.64
CA GLY A 227 -6.17 -5.89 -18.84
C GLY A 227 -6.33 -5.14 -17.53
N CYS A 228 -5.79 -3.93 -17.43
CA CYS A 228 -5.90 -3.10 -16.23
C CYS A 228 -7.37 -2.75 -15.92
N PRO A 229 -7.73 -2.64 -14.63
CA PRO A 229 -9.06 -2.19 -14.21
C PRO A 229 -9.28 -0.74 -14.64
N GLN A 230 -10.54 -0.34 -14.81
CA GLN A 230 -10.90 0.96 -15.40
C GLN A 230 -10.35 2.13 -14.58
N GLU A 231 -10.34 1.99 -13.26
CA GLU A 231 -9.86 2.98 -12.30
C GLU A 231 -8.33 3.18 -12.40
N ARG A 232 -7.60 2.20 -12.93
CA ARG A 232 -6.14 2.21 -13.10
C ARG A 232 -5.73 1.79 -14.51
N ALA A 233 -6.50 2.21 -15.52
CA ALA A 233 -6.32 1.77 -16.90
C ALA A 233 -5.00 2.23 -17.54
N SER A 234 -4.35 3.24 -16.99
CA SER A 234 -3.09 3.77 -17.50
C SER A 234 -1.90 2.95 -17.04
N CYS A 235 -0.94 2.72 -17.94
CA CYS A 235 0.30 2.03 -17.60
C CYS A 235 1.30 2.98 -16.93
N SER A 236 2.05 2.48 -15.96
CA SER A 236 3.12 3.25 -15.32
C SER A 236 4.20 3.64 -16.34
N HIS A 237 4.62 4.91 -16.31
CA HIS A 237 5.70 5.41 -17.15
C HIS A 237 7.07 4.83 -16.78
N VAL A 238 7.27 4.51 -15.50
CA VAL A 238 8.51 3.93 -14.96
C VAL A 238 8.52 2.42 -15.15
N PHE A 239 7.42 1.76 -14.82
CA PHE A 239 7.27 0.30 -14.90
C PHE A 239 6.17 -0.06 -15.91
N ARG A 240 6.51 -0.03 -17.20
CA ARG A 240 5.56 -0.14 -18.32
C ARG A 240 4.67 -1.38 -18.33
N GLY A 241 5.04 -2.43 -17.59
CA GLY A 241 4.22 -3.63 -17.42
C GLY A 241 3.13 -3.52 -16.36
N LEU A 242 3.07 -2.43 -15.59
CA LEU A 242 2.17 -2.27 -14.44
C LEU A 242 1.03 -1.29 -14.72
N CYS A 243 -0.14 -1.60 -14.16
CA CYS A 243 -1.32 -0.75 -14.13
C CYS A 243 -1.21 0.34 -13.05
N GLY A 244 -1.72 1.52 -13.32
CA GLY A 244 -1.65 2.69 -12.43
C GLY A 244 -0.42 3.56 -12.71
N ILE A 245 -0.58 4.86 -12.47
CA ILE A 245 0.46 5.87 -12.67
C ILE A 245 1.33 5.96 -11.41
N ASP A 246 2.65 6.04 -11.57
CA ASP A 246 3.55 6.43 -10.49
C ASP A 246 3.41 7.95 -10.30
N ASP A 247 2.59 8.38 -9.35
CA ASP A 247 2.30 9.80 -9.04
C ASP A 247 3.50 10.55 -8.43
N ARG A 248 4.73 10.19 -8.79
CA ARG A 248 5.90 10.98 -8.41
C ARG A 248 6.02 12.29 -9.17
N HIS A 249 5.18 12.54 -10.18
CA HIS A 249 5.25 13.72 -11.07
C HIS A 249 3.87 14.21 -11.57
N SER A 250 2.77 14.08 -10.81
CA SER A 250 1.62 14.98 -11.02
C SER A 250 1.97 16.38 -10.50
N GLY A 251 2.89 17.02 -11.20
CA GLY A 251 3.05 18.46 -11.10
C GLY A 251 1.69 19.08 -11.37
N SER A 252 1.13 19.74 -10.37
CA SER A 252 0.26 20.90 -10.50
C SER A 252 -0.40 21.04 -11.88
N THR A 253 -1.40 20.21 -12.19
CA THR A 253 -2.50 20.70 -13.01
C THR A 253 -3.37 21.52 -12.08
N ARG A 254 -2.89 22.74 -11.79
CA ARG A 254 -3.75 23.86 -11.45
C ARG A 254 -4.89 23.82 -12.48
N PRO A 255 -6.17 23.77 -12.08
CA PRO A 255 -7.21 24.15 -13.01
C PRO A 255 -6.85 25.55 -13.49
N SER A 256 -6.72 25.72 -14.80
CA SER A 256 -6.40 27.02 -15.39
C SER A 256 -7.36 28.06 -14.80
N THR A 257 -6.82 29.01 -14.04
CA THR A 257 -7.57 30.09 -13.40
C THR A 257 -8.03 31.14 -14.44
N GLY A 258 -8.29 30.73 -15.67
CA GLY A 258 -8.77 31.57 -16.76
C GLY A 258 -10.30 31.75 -16.78
N ALA A 259 -11.06 30.86 -16.14
CA ALA A 259 -12.54 30.92 -16.19
C ALA A 259 -13.19 31.60 -14.95
N TRP A 260 -12.47 31.73 -13.83
CA TRP A 260 -13.02 32.33 -12.60
C TRP A 260 -12.67 33.82 -12.43
N SER A 261 -11.66 34.33 -13.17
CA SER A 261 -11.28 35.74 -13.10
C SER A 261 -12.30 36.67 -13.78
N LEU A 262 -13.07 36.16 -14.75
CA LEU A 262 -14.10 36.93 -15.48
C LEU A 262 -15.43 37.05 -14.71
N MET A 263 -15.80 36.05 -13.89
CA MET A 263 -17.03 36.13 -13.11
C MET A 263 -16.89 37.02 -11.87
N VAL A 264 -15.71 37.10 -11.27
CA VAL A 264 -15.48 37.97 -10.10
C VAL A 264 -15.37 39.44 -10.51
N THR A 265 -14.83 39.76 -11.69
CA THR A 265 -14.82 41.15 -12.20
C THR A 265 -16.22 41.65 -12.55
N LEU A 266 -17.11 40.81 -13.08
CA LEU A 266 -18.49 41.18 -13.39
C LEU A 266 -19.34 41.45 -12.14
N VAL A 267 -19.13 40.68 -11.07
CA VAL A 267 -19.87 40.86 -9.80
C VAL A 267 -19.35 42.06 -9.01
N ILE A 268 -18.05 42.35 -9.03
CA ILE A 268 -17.49 43.56 -8.37
C ILE A 268 -17.88 44.83 -9.16
N GLY A 269 -17.95 44.77 -10.49
CA GLY A 269 -18.41 45.88 -11.33
C GLY A 269 -19.88 46.26 -11.10
N ALA A 270 -20.77 45.27 -10.92
CA ALA A 270 -22.18 45.52 -10.66
C ALA A 270 -22.46 46.15 -9.28
N VAL A 271 -21.64 45.82 -8.27
CA VAL A 271 -21.78 46.39 -6.91
C VAL A 271 -21.21 47.81 -6.81
N ALA A 272 -20.22 48.16 -7.64
CA ALA A 272 -19.69 49.53 -7.71
C ALA A 272 -20.64 50.51 -8.43
N ALA A 273 -21.37 50.06 -9.45
CA ALA A 273 -22.33 50.90 -10.17
C ALA A 273 -23.62 51.19 -9.36
N SER A 274 -24.01 50.32 -8.43
CA SER A 274 -25.19 50.53 -7.58
C SER A 274 -24.96 51.53 -6.43
N ARG A 275 -23.71 51.84 -6.09
CA ARG A 275 -23.37 52.81 -5.01
C ARG A 275 -23.16 54.25 -5.47
N TYR A 276 -23.21 54.51 -6.79
CA TYR A 276 -23.11 55.87 -7.34
C TYR A 276 -24.46 56.47 -7.79
N ALA A 277 -25.57 55.73 -7.67
CA ALA A 277 -26.89 56.17 -8.09
C ALA A 277 -27.82 56.64 -6.94
N THR A 278 -27.29 56.83 -5.73
CA THR A 278 -28.07 57.31 -4.56
C THR A 278 -27.43 58.50 -3.84
N SER A 279 -26.56 59.26 -4.52
CA SER A 279 -26.13 60.57 -4.06
C SER A 279 -26.19 61.60 -5.19
N HIS A 280 -27.42 61.96 -5.60
CA HIS A 280 -27.83 63.30 -6.02
C HIS A 280 -29.35 63.38 -5.98
#